data_AF-A0A7W0FRH2-F1
#
_entry.id   AF-A0A7W0FRH2-F1
#
_cell.length_a   1.000
_cell.length_b   1.000
_cell.length_c   1.000
_cell.angle_alpha   90.00
_cell.angle_beta   90.00
_cell.angle_gamma   90.00
#
_symmetry.space_group_name_H-M   'P 1'
#
loop_
_entity.id
_entity.type
_entity.pdbx_description
1 polymer ?
#
loop_
_entity_poly.entity_id
_entity_poly.type
_entity_poly.pdbx_seq_one_letter_code
_entity_poly.pdbx_strand_id
1 'polypeptide(L)'
;MSLSAGQPRAARWVVVTTAVASLVWFGAPAMAAAKPTFQMPFACGERWEGSTRPSHSPSSLSVDWNRDANDEGHLVVASAAAVVTSVVDLGDSSYGLYIVLDHGNGWTTLH
;
A
#
# COMPACT_ATOMS: atom_id res chain seq x y z
N MET A 1 -2.65 44.17 78.01
CA MET A 1 -2.70 43.68 76.61
C MET A 1 -1.32 43.85 76.01
N SER A 2 -0.60 42.76 75.76
CA SER A 2 0.72 42.77 75.11
C SER A 2 0.63 41.80 73.92
N LEU A 3 0.88 42.29 72.71
CA LEU A 3 0.87 41.49 71.49
C LEU A 3 2.30 40.99 71.23
N SER A 4 2.50 39.67 71.29
CA SER A 4 3.72 39.02 70.82
C SER A 4 3.62 38.83 69.30
N ALA A 5 4.56 39.41 68.55
CA ALA A 5 4.67 39.23 67.10
C ALA A 5 5.46 37.94 66.81
N GLY A 6 4.83 36.97 66.15
CA GLY A 6 5.49 35.76 65.63
C GLY A 6 6.25 36.05 64.33
N GLN A 7 7.54 35.70 64.28
CA GLN A 7 8.36 35.80 63.06
C GLN A 7 7.93 34.77 62.00
N PRO A 8 7.89 35.15 60.70
CA PRO A 8 7.55 34.22 59.64
C PRO A 8 8.73 33.29 59.30
N ARG A 9 8.46 31.99 59.23
CA ARG A 9 9.40 30.97 58.75
C ARG A 9 9.56 31.09 57.23
N ALA A 10 10.77 31.36 56.77
CA ALA A 10 11.09 31.38 55.34
C ALA A 10 10.99 29.96 54.76
N ALA A 11 10.08 29.76 53.81
CA ALA A 11 9.93 28.52 53.07
C ALA A 11 11.06 28.39 52.04
N ARG A 12 11.84 27.31 52.15
CA ARG A 12 12.96 26.99 51.26
C ARG A 12 12.43 26.17 50.08
N TRP A 13 12.28 26.80 48.92
CA TRP A 13 11.87 26.15 47.68
C TRP A 13 13.03 25.33 47.11
N VAL A 14 12.86 24.01 47.03
CA VAL A 14 13.73 23.13 46.26
C VAL A 14 13.12 23.02 44.86
N VAL A 15 13.78 23.62 43.86
CA VAL A 15 13.41 23.46 42.45
C VAL A 15 14.08 22.19 41.94
N VAL A 16 13.29 21.19 41.59
CA VAL A 16 13.75 19.97 40.90
C VAL A 16 13.54 20.17 39.40
N THR A 17 14.62 20.32 38.64
CA THR A 17 14.58 20.39 37.17
C THR A 17 14.71 18.97 36.60
N THR A 18 13.61 18.41 36.09
CA THR A 18 13.64 17.19 35.28
C THR A 18 14.10 17.52 33.86
N ALA A 19 15.28 17.05 33.46
CA ALA A 19 15.73 17.10 32.07
C ALA A 19 14.95 16.05 31.25
N VAL A 20 14.20 16.51 30.25
CA VAL A 20 13.51 15.63 29.29
C VAL A 20 14.46 15.36 28.13
N ALA A 21 15.00 14.15 28.03
CA ALA A 21 15.79 13.74 26.88
C ALA A 21 14.85 13.29 25.74
N SER A 22 14.73 14.09 24.69
CA SER A 22 13.97 13.74 23.49
C SER A 22 14.72 12.68 22.68
N LEU A 23 14.22 11.44 22.68
CA LEU A 23 14.76 10.37 21.84
C LEU A 23 14.21 10.56 20.41
N VAL A 24 15.05 11.02 19.49
CA VAL A 24 14.70 11.13 18.07
C VAL A 24 14.81 9.73 17.45
N TRP A 25 13.68 9.06 17.26
CA TRP A 25 13.65 7.74 16.62
C TRP A 25 13.81 7.91 15.11
N PHE A 26 15.01 7.66 14.60
CA PHE A 26 15.22 7.48 13.17
C PHE A 26 14.65 6.10 12.80
N GLY A 27 13.52 6.07 12.09
CA GLY A 27 12.95 4.83 11.57
C GLY A 27 13.96 4.08 10.72
N ALA A 28 14.06 2.77 10.90
CA ALA A 28 14.89 1.93 10.05
C ALA A 28 14.45 2.08 8.58
N PRO A 29 15.37 2.01 7.60
CA PRO A 29 14.97 2.03 6.20
C PRO A 29 14.02 0.85 5.95
N ALA A 30 12.84 1.14 5.38
CA ALA A 30 11.93 0.09 4.95
C ALA A 30 12.66 -0.75 3.89
N MET A 31 13.00 -2.00 4.22
CA MET A 31 13.37 -2.97 3.20
C MET A 31 12.17 -3.14 2.28
N ALA A 32 12.29 -2.74 1.02
CA ALA A 32 11.30 -3.09 0.00
C ALA A 32 11.14 -4.61 0.05
N ALA A 33 9.96 -5.10 0.40
CA ALA A 33 9.75 -6.53 0.41
C ALA A 33 9.91 -7.05 -1.02
N ALA A 34 10.32 -8.32 -1.12
CA ALA A 34 10.56 -8.95 -2.40
C ALA A 34 9.31 -8.84 -3.29
N LYS A 35 9.55 -8.58 -4.58
CA LYS A 35 8.52 -8.67 -5.60
C LYS A 35 7.80 -10.03 -5.50
N PRO A 36 6.46 -10.08 -5.60
CA PRO A 36 5.75 -11.34 -5.68
C PRO A 36 6.26 -12.21 -6.84
N THR A 37 6.22 -13.52 -6.66
CA THR A 37 6.47 -14.48 -7.75
C THR A 37 5.24 -14.57 -8.63
N PHE A 38 5.04 -13.57 -9.49
CA PHE A 38 3.91 -13.51 -10.40
C PHE A 38 3.86 -14.71 -11.35
N GLN A 39 2.64 -15.23 -11.56
CA GLN A 39 2.28 -16.21 -12.57
C GLN A 39 1.37 -15.55 -13.62
N MET A 40 1.18 -16.25 -14.75
CA MET A 40 0.18 -15.84 -15.73
C MET A 40 -1.22 -15.90 -15.10
N PRO A 41 -2.10 -14.93 -15.37
CA PRO A 41 -3.41 -14.81 -14.70
C PRO A 41 -4.47 -15.76 -15.28
N PHE A 42 -4.09 -16.99 -15.61
CA PHE A 42 -4.96 -17.99 -16.25
C PHE A 42 -4.90 -19.32 -15.50
N ALA A 43 -5.87 -20.20 -15.77
CA ALA A 43 -5.84 -21.55 -15.23
C ALA A 43 -4.58 -22.30 -15.69
N CYS A 44 -4.01 -23.11 -14.79
CA CYS A 44 -2.82 -23.91 -15.10
C CYS A 44 -3.05 -24.80 -16.33
N GLY A 45 -2.11 -24.78 -17.26
CA GLY A 45 -2.15 -25.59 -18.49
C GLY A 45 -2.82 -24.91 -19.68
N GLU A 46 -3.40 -23.72 -19.49
CA GLU A 46 -3.86 -22.90 -20.62
C GLU A 46 -2.70 -22.25 -21.38
N ARG A 47 -2.96 -21.90 -22.64
CA ARG A 47 -2.06 -21.12 -23.49
C ARG A 47 -2.80 -19.90 -24.00
N TRP A 48 -2.13 -18.76 -23.91
CA TRP A 48 -2.65 -17.44 -24.26
C TRP A 48 -1.58 -16.69 -25.05
N GLU A 49 -2.01 -15.85 -25.99
CA GLU A 49 -1.17 -14.91 -26.70
C GLU A 49 -1.18 -13.58 -25.95
N GLY A 50 0.01 -13.01 -25.72
CA GLY A 50 0.18 -11.71 -25.08
C GLY A 50 0.76 -10.71 -26.07
N SER A 51 0.12 -9.55 -26.19
CA SER A 51 0.60 -8.47 -27.06
C SER A 51 0.72 -7.15 -26.30
N THR A 52 1.66 -6.30 -26.71
CA THR A 52 1.82 -4.95 -26.17
C THR A 52 2.37 -4.01 -27.25
N ARG A 53 2.27 -2.70 -27.04
CA ARG A 53 2.71 -1.68 -28.00
C ARG A 53 3.20 -0.40 -27.30
N PRO A 54 4.11 0.39 -27.91
CA PRO A 54 4.65 1.59 -27.27
C PRO A 54 3.59 2.64 -26.86
N SER A 55 2.50 2.75 -27.62
CA SER A 55 1.38 3.67 -27.38
C SER A 55 0.18 2.97 -26.73
N HIS A 56 0.42 1.94 -25.92
CA HIS A 56 -0.65 1.25 -25.22
C HIS A 56 -1.34 2.23 -24.24
N SER A 57 -2.66 2.29 -24.32
CA SER A 57 -3.52 3.13 -23.47
C SER A 57 -4.39 2.21 -22.61
N PRO A 58 -4.67 2.58 -21.35
CA PRO A 58 -4.25 3.82 -20.68
C PRO A 58 -2.84 3.75 -20.04
N SER A 59 -2.12 2.63 -20.16
CA SER A 59 -0.73 2.50 -19.70
C SER A 59 0.13 1.74 -20.70
N SER A 60 1.37 2.19 -20.90
CA SER A 60 2.38 1.50 -21.69
C SER A 60 2.91 0.22 -21.03
N LEU A 61 2.51 -0.05 -19.78
CA LEU A 61 2.88 -1.24 -19.01
C LEU A 61 1.85 -2.38 -19.16
N SER A 62 0.82 -2.20 -20.00
CA SER A 62 -0.24 -3.18 -20.21
C SER A 62 0.12 -4.25 -21.23
N VAL A 63 -0.44 -5.44 -21.03
CA VAL A 63 -0.40 -6.57 -21.97
C VAL A 63 -1.84 -6.97 -22.26
N ASP A 64 -2.18 -7.03 -23.54
CA ASP A 64 -3.46 -7.55 -24.02
C ASP A 64 -3.32 -9.07 -24.15
N TRP A 65 -4.14 -9.81 -23.42
CA TRP A 65 -4.15 -11.27 -23.45
C TRP A 65 -5.36 -11.77 -24.22
N ASN A 66 -5.13 -12.59 -25.23
CA ASN A 66 -6.18 -13.21 -26.02
C ASN A 66 -5.87 -14.69 -26.25
N ARG A 67 -6.91 -15.47 -26.52
CA ARG A 67 -6.79 -16.90 -26.81
C ARG A 67 -7.58 -17.25 -28.05
N ASP A 68 -6.88 -17.29 -29.18
CA ASP A 68 -7.47 -17.56 -30.49
C ASP A 68 -8.81 -16.82 -30.66
N ALA A 69 -9.84 -17.45 -31.23
CA ALA A 69 -11.19 -16.88 -31.34
C ALA A 69 -12.11 -17.21 -30.15
N ASN A 70 -11.58 -17.76 -29.04
CA ASN A 70 -12.37 -18.34 -27.94
C ASN A 70 -11.78 -17.98 -26.56
N ASP A 71 -11.64 -16.70 -26.25
CA ASP A 71 -11.25 -16.21 -24.92
C ASP A 71 -12.46 -15.87 -24.01
N GLU A 72 -13.62 -15.57 -24.60
CA GLU A 72 -14.84 -15.26 -23.86
C GLU A 72 -15.25 -16.39 -22.89
N GLY A 73 -15.54 -16.01 -21.65
CA GLY A 73 -15.98 -16.92 -20.59
C GLY A 73 -14.87 -17.72 -19.90
N HIS A 74 -13.60 -17.59 -20.33
CA HIS A 74 -12.48 -18.18 -19.62
C HIS A 74 -12.17 -17.42 -18.31
N LEU A 75 -11.67 -18.15 -17.31
CA LEU A 75 -11.35 -17.59 -16.00
C LEU A 75 -10.04 -16.81 -16.04
N VAL A 76 -10.10 -15.55 -15.61
CA VAL A 76 -8.93 -14.76 -15.23
C VAL A 76 -8.76 -14.88 -13.71
N VAL A 77 -7.56 -15.24 -13.27
CA VAL A 77 -7.21 -15.42 -11.85
C VAL A 77 -6.09 -14.47 -11.45
N ALA A 78 -5.96 -14.18 -10.15
CA ALA A 78 -4.91 -13.29 -9.65
C ALA A 78 -3.50 -13.84 -9.97
N SER A 79 -2.62 -12.98 -10.49
CA SER A 79 -1.22 -13.36 -10.79
C SER A 79 -0.37 -13.75 -9.56
N ALA A 80 -0.82 -13.41 -8.36
CA ALA A 80 -0.22 -13.81 -7.08
C ALA A 80 -1.26 -13.64 -5.95
N ALA A 81 -0.93 -14.05 -4.72
CA ALA A 81 -1.77 -13.76 -3.56
C ALA A 81 -2.07 -12.26 -3.48
N ALA A 82 -3.34 -11.91 -3.29
CA ALA A 82 -3.79 -10.53 -3.38
C ALA A 82 -5.04 -10.26 -2.54
N VAL A 83 -5.31 -8.98 -2.31
CA VAL A 83 -6.60 -8.46 -1.87
C VAL A 83 -7.18 -7.57 -2.97
N VAL A 84 -8.45 -7.76 -3.32
CA VAL A 84 -9.15 -6.83 -4.21
C VAL A 84 -9.36 -5.52 -3.47
N THR A 85 -8.80 -4.43 -3.99
CA THR A 85 -8.91 -3.10 -3.38
C THR A 85 -9.94 -2.22 -4.08
N SER A 86 -10.19 -2.47 -5.37
CA SER A 86 -11.18 -1.75 -6.17
C SER A 86 -11.82 -2.67 -7.22
N VAL A 87 -13.09 -2.40 -7.51
CA VAL A 87 -13.81 -2.86 -8.70
C VAL A 87 -14.31 -1.61 -9.40
N VAL A 88 -13.94 -1.43 -10.66
CA VAL A 88 -14.16 -0.19 -11.39
C VAL A 88 -14.78 -0.51 -12.75
N ASP A 89 -15.88 0.17 -13.08
CA ASP A 89 -16.53 0.09 -14.38
C ASP A 89 -16.56 1.50 -15.01
N LEU A 90 -15.83 1.66 -16.11
CA LEU A 90 -15.76 2.90 -16.88
C LEU A 90 -16.32 2.73 -18.32
N GLY A 91 -17.05 1.65 -18.59
CA GLY A 91 -17.64 1.36 -19.91
C GLY A 91 -16.58 1.28 -21.02
N ASP A 92 -16.75 2.05 -22.09
CA ASP A 92 -15.84 2.04 -23.25
C ASP A 92 -14.61 2.96 -23.08
N SER A 93 -14.25 3.32 -21.85
CA SER A 93 -13.14 4.23 -21.55
C SER A 93 -12.12 3.62 -20.59
N SER A 94 -10.88 4.12 -20.59
CA SER A 94 -9.79 3.58 -19.76
C SER A 94 -9.59 2.07 -20.01
N TYR A 95 -9.52 1.26 -18.95
CA TYR A 95 -9.46 -0.21 -19.00
C TYR A 95 -10.85 -0.87 -19.11
N GLY A 96 -11.94 -0.11 -19.18
CA GLY A 96 -13.31 -0.64 -19.13
C GLY A 96 -13.72 -1.13 -17.75
N LEU A 97 -14.19 -2.39 -17.66
CA LEU A 97 -14.45 -3.07 -16.39
C LEU A 97 -13.18 -3.76 -15.92
N TYR A 98 -12.65 -3.36 -14.77
CA TYR A 98 -11.43 -3.94 -14.21
C TYR A 98 -11.43 -3.96 -12.68
N ILE A 99 -10.59 -4.82 -12.12
CA ILE A 99 -10.29 -4.89 -10.69
C ILE A 99 -8.85 -4.49 -10.41
N VAL A 100 -8.60 -3.96 -9.22
CA VAL A 100 -7.24 -3.70 -8.72
C VAL A 100 -6.91 -4.72 -7.64
N LEU A 101 -5.82 -5.45 -7.84
CA LEU A 101 -5.31 -6.45 -6.91
C LEU A 101 -4.06 -5.91 -6.21
N ASP A 102 -4.13 -5.76 -4.88
CA ASP A 102 -2.96 -5.42 -4.05
C ASP A 102 -2.26 -6.70 -3.57
N HIS A 103 -1.00 -6.85 -3.95
CA HIS A 103 -0.14 -7.98 -3.58
C HIS A 103 0.77 -7.66 -2.37
N GLY A 104 0.59 -6.48 -1.76
CA GLY A 104 1.41 -5.96 -0.70
C GLY A 104 2.68 -5.29 -1.20
N ASN A 105 3.30 -4.50 -0.32
CA ASN A 105 4.61 -3.88 -0.55
C ASN A 105 4.69 -3.00 -1.81
N GLY A 106 3.55 -2.39 -2.18
CA GLY A 106 3.43 -1.50 -3.33
C GLY A 106 3.25 -2.21 -4.66
N TRP A 107 3.11 -3.54 -4.69
CA TRP A 107 2.88 -4.29 -5.92
C TRP A 107 1.39 -4.42 -6.21
N THR A 108 0.98 -4.06 -7.43
CA THR A 108 -0.41 -4.17 -7.88
C THR A 108 -0.48 -4.78 -9.28
N THR A 109 -1.57 -5.48 -9.56
CA THR A 109 -1.97 -5.85 -10.92
C THR A 109 -3.40 -5.38 -11.17
N LEU A 110 -3.70 -5.10 -12.44
CA LEU A 110 -5.04 -4.77 -12.92
C LEU A 110 -5.45 -5.87 -13.89
N HIS A 111 -6.72 -6.30 -13.78
CA HIS A 111 -7.35 -7.26 -14.66
C HIS A 111 -8.70 -6.73 -15.08
#